data_AF-A0A843EDF1-F1
#
_entry.id   AF-A0A843EDF1-F1
#
_cell.length_a   1.000
_cell.length_b   1.000
_cell.length_c   1.000
_cell.angle_alpha   90.00
_cell.angle_beta   90.00
_cell.angle_gamma   90.00
#
_symmetry.space_group_name_H-M   'P 1'
#
loop_
_entity.id
_entity.type
_entity.pdbx_description
1 polymer ?
#
loop_
_entity_poly.entity_id
_entity_poly.type
_entity_poly.pdbx_seq_one_letter_code
_entity_poly.pdbx_strand_id
1 'polypeptide(L)' 'EVRPLLMLTATDGKKEYSVMLQNAETIKVVTPNGAESVTKIKPGDKVLAKIETGGRHFGMAVEETIAEK' A
#
# COMPACT_ATOMS: atom_id res chain seq x y z
N GLU A 1 -17.23 12.35 6.89
CA GLU A 1 -16.04 12.31 7.76
C GLU A 1 -14.81 12.17 6.86
N VAL A 2 -13.76 12.97 7.07
CA VAL A 2 -12.54 12.91 6.25
C VAL A 2 -11.49 12.13 7.04
N ARG A 3 -11.12 10.94 6.57
CA ARG A 3 -10.01 10.16 7.14
C ARG A 3 -8.73 10.53 6.41
N PRO A 4 -7.62 10.78 7.11
CA PRO A 4 -6.35 11.08 6.48
C PRO A 4 -5.86 9.88 5.65
N LEU A 5 -5.06 10.15 4.62
CA LEU A 5 -4.31 9.12 3.92
C LEU A 5 -3.06 8.77 4.73
N LEU A 6 -2.63 7.51 4.63
CA LEU A 6 -1.40 6.97 5.17
C LEU A 6 -0.51 6.56 4.01
N MET A 7 0.74 7.06 4.01
CA MET A 7 1.78 6.56 3.11
C MET A 7 2.48 5.38 3.79
N LEU A 8 2.41 4.20 3.19
CA LEU A 8 3.17 3.03 3.62
C LEU A 8 4.34 2.86 2.67
N THR A 9 5.56 2.85 3.22
CA THR A 9 6.79 2.53 2.47
C THR A 9 7.32 1.15 2.88
N ALA A 10 7.84 0.41 1.91
CA ALA A 10 8.43 -0.90 2.12
C ALA A 10 9.59 -1.12 1.13
N THR A 11 10.53 -1.97 1.50
CA THR A 11 11.66 -2.35 0.63
C THR A 11 11.85 -3.86 0.60
N ASP A 12 12.26 -4.37 -0.57
CA ASP A 12 12.74 -5.75 -0.74
C ASP A 12 14.28 -5.86 -0.60
N GLY A 13 14.94 -4.77 -0.19
CA GLY A 13 16.40 -4.65 -0.11
C GLY A 13 17.08 -4.18 -1.40
N LYS A 14 16.34 -4.09 -2.52
CA LYS A 14 16.86 -3.58 -3.80
C LYS A 14 16.16 -2.29 -4.23
N LYS A 15 14.86 -2.20 -3.99
CA LYS A 15 14.02 -1.06 -4.37
C LYS A 15 13.12 -0.68 -3.20
N GLU A 16 12.79 0.61 -3.11
CA GLU A 16 11.73 1.11 -2.25
C GLU A 16 10.42 1.19 -3.03
N TYR A 17 9.33 0.84 -2.35
CA TYR A 17 7.97 0.87 -2.85
C TYR A 17 7.13 1.68 -1.87
N SER A 18 6.17 2.41 -2.40
CA SER A 18 5.23 3.20 -1.61
C SER A 18 3.81 2.96 -2.08
N VAL A 19 2.86 3.07 -1.15
CA VAL A 19 1.43 3.05 -1.45
C VAL A 19 0.71 4.03 -0.52
N MET A 20 -0.19 4.85 -1.09
CA MET A 20 -1.12 5.66 -0.29
C MET A 20 -2.39 4.88 -0.02
N LEU A 21 -2.78 4.80 1.24
CA LEU A 21 -3.93 4.04 1.73
C LEU A 21 -4.82 4.94 2.59
N GLN A 22 -6.12 4.65 2.67
CA GLN A 22 -6.96 5.32 3.67
C GLN A 22 -6.60 4.80 5.07
N ASN A 23 -6.44 5.71 6.02
CA ASN A 23 -6.23 5.33 7.42
C ASN A 23 -7.55 4.85 8.06
N ALA A 24 -7.83 3.55 7.96
CA ALA A 24 -9.05 2.93 8.47
C ALA A 24 -8.85 1.43 8.77
N GLU A 25 -9.52 0.91 9.80
CA GLU A 25 -9.39 -0.50 10.22
C GLU A 25 -9.84 -1.52 9.16
N THR A 26 -10.74 -1.11 8.27
CA THR A 26 -11.23 -1.95 7.17
C THR A 26 -10.21 -2.09 6.05
N ILE A 27 -9.20 -1.22 6.00
CA ILE A 27 -8.11 -1.31 5.02
C ILE A 27 -7.04 -2.22 5.61
N LYS A 28 -6.77 -3.32 4.90
CA LYS A 28 -5.82 -4.34 5.33
C LYS A 28 -4.72 -4.55 4.32
N VAL A 29 -3.53 -4.85 4.82
CA VAL A 29 -2.40 -5.34 4.03
C VAL A 29 -2.15 -6.80 4.38
N VAL A 30 -1.51 -7.53 3.48
CA VAL A 30 -1.14 -8.92 3.73
C VAL A 30 0.23 -8.96 4.39
N THR A 31 0.32 -9.64 5.52
CA THR A 31 1.58 -9.95 6.22
C THR A 31 1.88 -11.45 6.09
N PRO A 32 3.08 -11.93 6.44
CA PRO A 32 3.37 -13.36 6.52
C PRO A 32 2.41 -14.15 7.43
N ASN A 33 1.75 -13.50 8.39
CA ASN A 33 0.83 -14.13 9.33
C ASN A 33 -0.66 -14.00 8.92
N GLY A 34 -0.94 -13.35 7.79
CA GLY A 34 -2.30 -13.06 7.33
C GLY A 34 -2.59 -11.57 7.16
N ALA A 35 -3.86 -11.23 6.92
CA ALA A 35 -4.28 -9.87 6.68
C ALA A 35 -4.35 -9.04 7.98
N GLU A 36 -3.64 -7.92 8.02
CA GLU A 36 -3.56 -7.02 9.17
C GLU A 36 -4.05 -5.61 8.80
N SER A 37 -4.66 -4.92 9.75
CA SER A 37 -5.13 -3.54 9.54
C SER A 37 -3.94 -2.58 9.35
N VAL A 38 -4.06 -1.64 8.40
CA VAL A 38 -3.05 -0.58 8.22
C VAL A 38 -2.85 0.27 9.48
N THR A 39 -3.85 0.35 10.35
CA THR A 39 -3.76 1.08 11.63
C THR A 39 -2.85 0.41 12.65
N LYS A 40 -2.48 -0.86 12.44
CA LYS A 40 -1.65 -1.68 13.34
C LYS A 40 -0.25 -1.94 12.79
N ILE A 41 0.01 -1.58 11.54
CA ILE A 41 1.32 -1.72 10.91
C ILE A 41 2.30 -0.73 11.52
N LYS A 42 3.52 -1.21 11.83
CA LYS A 42 4.61 -0.40 12.38
C LYS A 42 5.91 -0.60 11.57
N PRO A 43 6.87 0.35 11.65
CA PRO A 43 8.19 0.16 11.05
C PRO A 43 8.83 -1.15 11.50
N GLY A 44 9.35 -1.91 10.53
CA GLY A 44 9.95 -3.22 10.75
C GLY A 44 9.01 -4.40 10.50
N ASP A 45 7.69 -4.18 10.40
CA ASP A 45 6.76 -5.23 9.99
C ASP A 45 7.01 -5.63 8.54
N LYS A 46 6.82 -6.93 8.25
CA LYS A 46 6.91 -7.46 6.90
C LYS A 46 5.52 -7.48 6.27
N VAL A 47 5.44 -6.99 5.05
CA VAL A 47 4.24 -7.04 4.21
C VAL A 47 4.55 -7.78 2.92
N LEU A 48 3.53 -8.42 2.34
CA LEU A 48 3.59 -9.00 1.01
C LEU A 48 3.06 -7.98 0.01
N ALA A 49 3.84 -7.70 -1.02
CA ALA A 49 3.47 -6.82 -2.10
C ALA A 49 3.28 -7.62 -3.39
N LYS A 50 2.22 -7.31 -4.14
CA LYS A 50 2.07 -7.75 -5.53
C LYS A 50 2.52 -6.61 -6.42
N ILE A 51 3.68 -6.78 -7.08
CA ILE A 51 4.22 -5.78 -7.98
C ILE A 51 3.50 -5.89 -9.33
N GLU A 52 2.78 -4.84 -9.71
CA GLU A 52 2.15 -4.71 -11.01
C GLU A 52 2.56 -3.38 -11.65
N THR A 53 2.58 -3.34 -12.97
CA THR A 53 2.84 -2.12 -13.75
C THR A 53 1.51 -1.48 -14.16
N GLY A 54 1.38 -0.16 -13.98
CA GLY A 54 0.16 0.59 -14.27
C GLY A 54 -0.72 0.83 -13.04
N GLY A 55 -1.71 1.70 -13.20
CA GLY A 55 -2.67 2.03 -12.14
C GLY A 55 -3.84 1.05 -12.10
N ARG A 56 -4.63 1.10 -11.02
CA ARG A 56 -5.94 0.42 -10.97
C ARG A 56 -7.01 1.35 -10.43
N HIS A 57 -8.12 1.46 -11.17
CA HIS A 57 -9.31 2.15 -10.72
C HIS A 57 -10.43 1.12 -10.50
N PHE A 58 -10.88 0.95 -9.25
CA PHE A 58 -11.84 -0.10 -8.86
C PHE A 58 -11.44 -1.53 -9.32
N GLY A 59 -10.15 -1.84 -9.29
CA GLY A 59 -9.63 -3.16 -9.66
C GLY A 59 -9.42 -3.38 -11.16
N MET A 60 -9.85 -2.44 -12.02
CA MET A 60 -9.55 -2.47 -13.46
C MET A 60 -8.19 -1.84 -13.72
N ALA A 61 -7.37 -2.49 -14.57
CA ALA A 61 -6.10 -1.92 -15.00
C ALA A 61 -6.37 -0.64 -15.81
N VAL A 62 -5.68 0.44 -15.47
CA VAL A 62 -5.75 1.72 -16.17
C VAL A 62 -4.34 2.17 -16.53
N GLU A 63 -4.21 2.77 -17.71
CA GLU A 63 -2.96 3.46 -18.09
C GLU A 63 -2.91 4.77 -17.31
N GLU A 64 -2.16 4.78 -16.21
CA GLU A 64 -1.91 5.98 -15.42
C GLU A 64 -0.50 6.52 -15.72
N THR A 65 -0.42 7.84 -15.91
CA THR A 65 0.85 8.57 -15.91
C THR A 65 1.02 9.21 -14.54
N ILE A 66 1.84 8.61 -13.67
CA ILE A 66 2.19 9.19 -12.37
C ILE A 66 3.42 10.07 -12.58
N ALA A 67 3.26 11.38 -12.41
CA ALA A 67 4.38 12.32 -12.36
C ALA A 67 4.60 12.72 -10.89
N GLU A 68 5.61 12.13 -10.24
CA GLU A 68 6.11 12.62 -8.95
C GLU A 68 6.92 13.91 -9.18
N LYS A 69 6.70 14.94 -8.36
CA LYS A 69 7.40 16.22 -8.43
C LYS A 69 8.01 16.57 -7.08
#